data_AF-A8QHS0-F1
#
_entry.id   AF-A8QHS0-F1
#
_cell.length_a   1.000
_cell.length_b   1.000
_cell.length_c   1.000
_cell.angle_alpha   90.00
_cell.angle_beta   90.00
_cell.angle_gamma   90.00
#
_symmetry.space_group_name_H-M   'P 1'
#
loop_
_entity.id
_entity.type
_entity.pdbx_description
1 polymer ?
#
loop_
_entity_poly.entity_id
_entity_poly.type
_entity_poly.pdbx_seq_one_letter_code
_entity_poly.pdbx_strand_id
1 'polypeptide(L)'
;MKSIFNEASMNLREFLSNDEEFYAELPQQDRAIRKNTKILGISWNPCQDVIQIKLNPWNDRELTKRTILQFVASQYDPLGFLVPIMVRFKIFLQNLWKKNNSWDQILDEQDHKQWKFLIAEWATVVKDLPRFVTTSTDLIGIHVFTDASSVAYSAAVYLVSQDMQETKLSLIFAKSRIAPIKGMTIPRLELMAILIGTRAAQFVITQLDIVNTRIILWSDSKCALYWIKNHSNLLPRFVQNRVEEIRKTKFIFRYIPSEDNHVDVATRGLNPNQLRSFTPWWHGPSWLVKGEISWPQWEYEFDNSDEPEEITISEVS
;
A
#
# COMPACT_ATOMS: atom_id res chain seq x y z
N MET A 1 -15.54 22.23 24.40
CA MET A 1 -16.29 21.24 23.59
C MET A 1 -17.64 20.89 24.22
N LYS A 2 -17.72 20.34 25.45
CA LYS A 2 -19.03 20.04 26.07
C LYS A 2 -19.96 21.25 26.22
N SER A 3 -19.42 22.43 26.52
CA SER A 3 -20.18 23.69 26.56
C SER A 3 -20.89 23.97 25.24
N ILE A 4 -20.16 23.90 24.13
CA ILE A 4 -20.67 24.12 22.76
C ILE A 4 -21.81 23.14 22.43
N PHE A 5 -21.66 21.86 22.77
CA PHE A 5 -22.69 20.86 22.46
C PHE A 5 -23.88 20.90 23.43
N ASN A 6 -23.68 21.36 24.67
CA ASN A 6 -24.77 21.60 25.60
C ASN A 6 -25.72 22.70 25.11
N GLU A 7 -25.22 23.74 24.43
CA GLU A 7 -26.06 24.76 23.79
C GLU A 7 -27.01 24.15 22.73
N ALA A 8 -26.56 23.09 22.05
CA ALA A 8 -27.37 22.29 21.14
C ALA A 8 -28.18 21.18 21.84
N SER A 9 -28.27 21.19 23.18
CA SER A 9 -28.90 20.14 24.00
C SER A 9 -28.33 18.72 23.76
N MET A 10 -27.07 18.64 23.33
CA MET A 10 -26.37 17.37 23.10
C MET A 10 -25.38 17.10 24.25
N ASN A 11 -25.69 16.08 25.05
CA ASN A 11 -24.79 15.65 26.11
C ASN A 11 -23.71 14.70 25.58
N LEU A 12 -22.53 15.23 25.27
CA LEU A 12 -21.38 14.42 24.87
C LEU A 12 -20.93 13.49 26.02
N ARG A 13 -20.77 12.21 25.71
CA ARG A 13 -20.29 11.16 26.62
C ARG A 13 -19.41 10.19 25.83
N GLU A 14 -18.96 9.11 26.48
CA GLU A 14 -18.13 8.07 25.88
C GLU A 14 -16.77 8.59 25.36
N PHE A 15 -16.16 9.51 26.10
CA PHE A 15 -14.82 9.97 25.81
C PHE A 15 -13.81 8.85 26.04
N LEU A 16 -12.94 8.66 25.06
CA LEU A 16 -11.87 7.68 25.08
C LEU A 16 -10.56 8.38 24.72
N SER A 17 -9.51 8.09 25.48
CA SER A 17 -8.17 8.63 25.26
C SER A 17 -7.13 7.52 25.39
N ASN A 18 -6.05 7.64 24.62
CA ASN A 18 -4.82 6.86 24.80
C ASN A 18 -3.95 7.39 25.94
N ASP A 19 -4.01 8.70 26.22
CA ASP A 19 -3.35 9.32 27.37
C ASP A 19 -4.09 8.97 28.66
N GLU A 20 -3.38 8.35 29.61
CA GLU A 20 -3.93 7.88 30.89
C GLU A 20 -4.18 9.01 31.88
N GLU A 21 -3.30 10.01 31.94
CA GLU A 21 -3.43 11.16 32.83
C GLU A 21 -4.66 11.97 32.42
N PHE A 22 -4.76 12.31 31.13
CA PHE A 22 -5.93 13.01 30.58
C PHE A 22 -7.22 12.19 30.78
N TYR A 23 -7.17 10.87 30.58
CA TYR A 23 -8.34 10.02 30.79
C TYR A 23 -8.80 9.98 32.26
N ALA A 24 -7.86 10.05 33.20
CA ALA A 24 -8.13 10.09 34.63
C ALA A 24 -8.73 11.42 35.10
N GLU A 25 -8.53 12.52 34.37
CA GLU A 25 -9.14 13.82 34.65
C GLU A 25 -10.60 13.92 34.19
N LEU A 26 -11.03 13.11 33.22
CA LEU A 26 -12.40 13.15 32.69
C LEU A 26 -13.43 12.74 33.76
N PRO A 27 -14.63 13.35 33.85
CA PRO A 27 -15.67 12.91 34.76
C PRO A 27 -16.07 11.45 34.51
N GLN A 28 -16.19 10.62 35.57
CA GLN A 28 -16.42 9.17 35.42
C GLN A 28 -17.66 8.84 34.57
N GLN A 29 -18.72 9.63 34.70
CA GLN A 29 -19.97 9.48 33.93
C GLN A 29 -19.82 9.69 32.42
N ASP A 30 -18.73 10.34 32.01
CA ASP A 30 -18.46 10.70 30.62
C ASP A 30 -17.45 9.76 29.95
N ARG A 31 -16.78 8.89 30.72
CA ARG A 31 -15.74 7.99 30.21
C ARG A 31 -16.32 6.80 29.46
N ALA A 32 -15.77 6.49 28.29
CA ALA A 32 -15.98 5.21 27.62
C ALA A 32 -15.15 4.11 28.27
N ILE A 33 -15.62 2.86 28.22
CA ILE A 33 -14.81 1.71 28.62
C ILE A 33 -13.57 1.62 27.73
N ARG A 34 -12.36 1.63 28.33
CA ARG A 34 -11.08 1.42 27.62
C ARG A 34 -10.95 -0.02 27.10
N LYS A 35 -11.64 -0.30 26.02
CA LYS A 35 -11.57 -1.56 25.26
C LYS A 35 -11.25 -1.26 23.81
N ASN A 36 -10.83 -2.29 23.08
CA ASN A 36 -10.60 -2.17 21.64
C ASN A 36 -11.89 -1.69 20.96
N THR A 37 -11.78 -0.63 20.18
CA THR A 37 -12.89 0.01 19.49
C THR A 37 -12.58 0.15 18.00
N LYS A 38 -13.53 0.63 17.21
CA LYS A 38 -13.31 0.96 15.80
C LYS A 38 -13.27 2.47 15.62
N ILE A 39 -12.26 2.97 14.93
CA ILE A 39 -12.18 4.35 14.44
C ILE A 39 -12.24 4.29 12.92
N LEU A 40 -13.25 4.93 12.32
CA LEU A 40 -13.46 4.95 10.87
C LEU A 40 -13.44 3.53 10.24
N GLY A 41 -13.94 2.53 10.96
CA GLY A 41 -13.96 1.13 10.51
C GLY A 41 -12.71 0.31 10.82
N ILE A 42 -11.61 0.93 11.28
CA ILE A 42 -10.35 0.26 11.63
C ILE A 42 -10.29 -0.01 13.13
N SER A 43 -9.81 -1.19 13.55
CA SER A 43 -9.68 -1.54 14.97
C SER A 43 -8.53 -0.76 15.63
N TRP A 44 -8.79 -0.12 16.76
CA TRP A 44 -7.80 0.61 17.56
C TRP A 44 -7.83 0.13 19.02
N ASN A 45 -6.65 -0.12 19.58
CA ASN A 45 -6.44 -0.35 21.00
C ASN A 45 -5.95 0.97 21.64
N PRO A 46 -6.79 1.65 22.43
CA PRO A 46 -6.44 2.93 23.04
C PRO A 46 -5.33 2.80 24.09
N CYS A 47 -5.23 1.68 24.81
CA CYS A 47 -4.28 1.53 25.91
C CYS A 47 -2.83 1.40 25.41
N GLN A 48 -2.63 0.70 24.29
CA GLN A 48 -1.31 0.54 23.66
C GLN A 48 -1.06 1.55 22.54
N ASP A 49 -2.07 2.34 22.20
CA ASP A 49 -2.12 3.23 21.04
C ASP A 49 -1.72 2.57 19.70
N VAL A 50 -2.26 1.37 19.46
CA VAL A 50 -2.00 0.60 18.23
C VAL A 50 -3.26 0.41 17.40
N ILE A 51 -3.08 0.49 16.08
CA ILE A 51 -4.05 0.07 15.09
C ILE A 51 -3.88 -1.44 14.87
N GLN A 52 -4.96 -2.20 15.05
CA GLN A 52 -4.95 -3.64 14.82
C GLN A 52 -5.42 -3.92 13.39
N ILE A 53 -4.50 -4.41 12.56
CA ILE A 53 -4.81 -4.83 11.20
C ILE A 53 -5.45 -6.21 11.25
N LYS A 54 -6.72 -6.28 10.87
CA LYS A 54 -7.55 -7.47 10.99
C LYS A 54 -8.10 -7.90 9.64
N LEU A 55 -8.37 -9.19 9.54
CA LEU A 55 -8.96 -9.84 8.39
C LEU A 55 -10.29 -10.50 8.78
N ASN A 56 -11.35 -10.22 8.02
CA ASN A 56 -12.64 -10.86 8.24
C ASN A 56 -12.59 -12.30 7.72
N PRO A 57 -12.93 -13.32 8.52
CA PRO A 57 -12.87 -14.71 8.09
C PRO A 57 -13.89 -15.01 6.98
N TRP A 58 -13.62 -16.05 6.21
CA TRP A 58 -14.59 -16.62 5.28
C TRP A 58 -15.73 -17.29 6.06
N ASN A 59 -16.97 -17.09 5.63
CA ASN A 59 -18.16 -17.57 6.34
C ASN A 59 -18.75 -18.87 5.75
N ASP A 60 -17.92 -19.70 5.13
CA ASP A 60 -18.28 -21.00 4.52
C ASP A 60 -19.53 -20.97 3.64
N ARG A 61 -19.75 -19.85 2.95
CA ARG A 61 -20.83 -19.70 1.98
C ARG A 61 -20.55 -20.52 0.73
N GLU A 62 -21.59 -20.77 -0.06
CA GLU A 62 -21.43 -21.33 -1.40
C GLU A 62 -20.45 -20.51 -2.23
N LEU A 63 -19.53 -21.19 -2.91
CA LEU A 63 -18.50 -20.55 -3.70
C LEU A 63 -19.05 -20.19 -5.07
N THR A 64 -19.37 -18.91 -5.21
CA THR A 64 -19.77 -18.26 -6.44
C THR A 64 -18.95 -17.00 -6.63
N LYS A 65 -18.90 -16.49 -7.87
CA LYS A 65 -18.19 -15.24 -8.15
C LYS A 65 -18.74 -14.08 -7.29
N ARG A 66 -20.06 -14.06 -7.03
CA ARG A 66 -20.72 -13.05 -6.18
C ARG A 66 -20.25 -13.12 -4.73
N THR A 67 -20.24 -14.30 -4.12
CA THR A 67 -19.88 -14.44 -2.69
C THR A 67 -18.40 -14.11 -2.46
N ILE A 68 -17.53 -14.48 -3.40
CA ILE A 68 -16.11 -14.11 -3.37
C ILE A 68 -15.92 -12.60 -3.53
N LEU A 69 -16.60 -11.96 -4.47
CA LEU A 69 -16.54 -10.49 -4.61
C LEU A 69 -16.99 -9.79 -3.33
N GLN A 70 -18.09 -10.24 -2.72
CA GLN A 70 -18.58 -9.69 -1.44
C GLN A 70 -17.53 -9.83 -0.33
N PHE A 71 -16.86 -10.97 -0.26
CA PHE A 71 -15.79 -11.18 0.71
C PHE A 71 -14.58 -10.30 0.46
N VAL A 72 -14.11 -10.16 -0.78
CA VAL A 72 -12.99 -9.27 -1.11
C VAL A 72 -13.34 -7.82 -0.77
N ALA A 73 -14.58 -7.39 -1.04
CA ALA A 73 -15.06 -6.05 -0.73
C ALA A 73 -15.28 -5.81 0.77
N SER A 74 -15.50 -6.85 1.58
CA SER A 74 -15.70 -6.71 3.02
C SER A 74 -14.38 -6.50 3.79
N GLN A 75 -13.23 -6.76 3.17
CA GLN A 75 -11.91 -6.47 3.75
C GLN A 75 -11.65 -4.97 3.68
N TYR A 76 -11.92 -4.27 4.79
CA TYR A 76 -11.73 -2.82 4.88
C TYR A 76 -10.26 -2.47 5.16
N ASP A 77 -9.56 -2.04 4.11
CA ASP A 77 -8.14 -1.64 4.17
C ASP A 77 -7.90 -0.34 3.38
N PRO A 78 -8.30 0.82 3.94
CA PRO A 78 -8.20 2.10 3.23
C PRO A 78 -6.76 2.58 3.03
N LEU A 79 -5.82 2.12 3.87
CA LEU A 79 -4.40 2.50 3.83
C LEU A 79 -3.54 1.48 3.08
N GLY A 80 -4.08 0.32 2.72
CA GLY A 80 -3.39 -0.68 1.89
C GLY A 80 -2.41 -1.58 2.64
N PHE A 81 -2.51 -1.70 3.96
CA PHE A 81 -1.60 -2.52 4.76
C PHE A 81 -1.69 -4.02 4.44
N LEU A 82 -2.84 -4.48 3.93
CA LEU A 82 -3.12 -5.87 3.58
C LEU A 82 -2.89 -6.16 2.09
N VAL A 83 -2.32 -5.21 1.32
CA VAL A 83 -2.08 -5.35 -0.13
C VAL A 83 -1.46 -6.71 -0.52
N PRO A 84 -0.40 -7.22 0.15
CA PRO A 84 0.20 -8.52 -0.19
C PRO A 84 -0.75 -9.71 -0.02
N ILE A 85 -1.70 -9.64 0.89
CA ILE A 85 -2.72 -10.69 1.06
C ILE A 85 -3.81 -10.50 0.00
N MET A 86 -4.31 -9.28 -0.12
CA MET A 86 -5.47 -8.97 -0.96
C MET A 86 -5.20 -9.11 -2.45
N VAL A 87 -3.95 -8.98 -2.91
CA VAL A 87 -3.61 -9.15 -4.33
C VAL A 87 -3.95 -10.56 -4.83
N ARG A 88 -3.73 -11.60 -4.02
CA ARG A 88 -4.03 -13.00 -4.38
C ARG A 88 -5.53 -13.23 -4.61
N PHE A 89 -6.36 -12.65 -3.74
CA PHE A 89 -7.82 -12.72 -3.87
C PHE A 89 -8.33 -11.93 -5.08
N LYS A 90 -7.75 -10.76 -5.34
CA LYS A 90 -8.09 -9.93 -6.51
C LYS A 90 -7.68 -10.62 -7.82
N ILE A 91 -6.53 -11.30 -7.86
CA ILE A 91 -6.09 -12.10 -9.01
C ILE A 91 -7.04 -13.29 -9.23
N PHE A 92 -7.39 -14.02 -8.16
CA PHE A 92 -8.34 -15.12 -8.24
C PHE A 92 -9.69 -14.65 -8.81
N LEU A 93 -10.21 -13.53 -8.31
CA LEU A 93 -11.42 -12.93 -8.84
C LEU A 93 -11.27 -12.57 -10.33
N GLN A 94 -10.14 -11.98 -10.75
CA GLN A 94 -9.86 -11.71 -12.17
C GLN A 94 -9.88 -12.98 -13.03
N ASN A 95 -9.36 -14.11 -12.52
CA ASN A 95 -9.39 -15.37 -13.25
C ASN A 95 -10.82 -15.88 -13.48
N LEU A 96 -11.70 -15.75 -12.49
CA LEU A 96 -13.13 -16.06 -12.65
C LEU A 96 -13.80 -15.18 -13.72
N TRP A 97 -13.37 -13.92 -13.84
CA TRP A 97 -13.83 -13.04 -14.91
C TRP A 97 -13.34 -13.48 -16.29
N LYS A 98 -12.07 -13.90 -16.40
CA LYS A 98 -11.48 -14.43 -17.65
C LYS A 98 -12.17 -15.71 -18.11
N LYS A 99 -12.57 -16.57 -17.18
CA LYS A 99 -13.36 -17.79 -17.45
C LYS A 99 -14.83 -17.53 -17.79
N ASN A 100 -15.29 -16.27 -17.73
CA ASN A 100 -16.66 -15.85 -17.99
C ASN A 100 -17.71 -16.55 -17.09
N ASN A 101 -17.35 -16.85 -15.85
CA ASN A 101 -18.29 -17.46 -14.89
C ASN A 101 -19.46 -16.50 -14.62
N SER A 102 -20.69 -17.02 -14.54
CA SER A 102 -21.84 -16.23 -14.11
C SER A 102 -21.75 -15.87 -12.62
N TRP A 103 -22.50 -14.84 -12.20
CA TRP A 103 -22.43 -14.31 -10.83
C TRP A 103 -22.73 -15.36 -9.75
N ASP A 104 -23.77 -16.14 -9.97
CA ASP A 104 -24.32 -17.11 -9.02
C ASP A 104 -24.00 -18.56 -9.41
N GLN A 105 -23.13 -18.75 -10.41
CA GLN A 105 -22.65 -20.06 -10.82
C GLN A 105 -21.68 -20.63 -9.76
N ILE A 106 -21.94 -21.88 -9.36
CA ILE A 106 -21.04 -22.66 -8.51
C ILE A 106 -19.71 -22.88 -9.24
N LEU A 107 -18.60 -22.64 -8.55
CA LEU A 107 -17.27 -22.79 -9.14
C LEU A 107 -16.96 -24.25 -9.51
N ASP A 108 -16.04 -24.45 -10.45
CA ASP A 108 -15.53 -25.79 -10.78
C ASP A 108 -14.69 -26.36 -9.62
N GLU A 109 -14.34 -27.65 -9.68
CA GLU A 109 -13.57 -28.32 -8.63
C GLU A 109 -12.17 -27.69 -8.45
N GLN A 110 -11.57 -27.22 -9.54
CA GLN A 110 -10.24 -26.63 -9.53
C GLN A 110 -10.23 -25.28 -8.79
N ASP A 111 -11.17 -24.40 -9.10
CA ASP A 111 -11.34 -23.10 -8.47
C ASP A 111 -11.77 -23.26 -7.01
N HIS A 112 -12.57 -24.27 -6.67
CA HIS A 112 -12.89 -24.63 -5.29
C HIS A 112 -11.62 -24.97 -4.50
N LYS A 113 -10.76 -25.85 -5.05
CA LYS A 113 -9.49 -26.23 -4.41
C LYS A 113 -8.57 -25.02 -4.24
N GLN A 114 -8.46 -24.18 -5.28
CA GLN A 114 -7.65 -22.97 -5.22
C GLN A 114 -8.16 -21.98 -4.17
N TRP A 115 -9.48 -21.76 -4.09
CA TRP A 115 -10.07 -20.91 -3.05
C TRP A 115 -9.77 -21.43 -1.65
N LYS A 116 -10.01 -22.73 -1.42
CA LYS A 116 -9.70 -23.37 -0.13
C LYS A 116 -8.23 -23.22 0.26
N PHE A 117 -7.31 -23.33 -0.71
CA PHE A 117 -5.89 -23.07 -0.47
C PHE A 117 -5.60 -21.62 -0.06
N LEU A 118 -6.27 -20.63 -0.68
CA LEU A 118 -6.10 -19.21 -0.32
C LEU A 118 -6.54 -18.90 1.12
N ILE A 119 -7.57 -19.58 1.62
CA ILE A 119 -8.13 -19.34 2.96
C ILE A 119 -7.60 -20.29 4.05
N ALA A 120 -6.80 -21.30 3.70
CA ALA A 120 -6.36 -22.35 4.63
C ALA A 120 -5.54 -21.81 5.82
N GLU A 121 -4.67 -20.83 5.59
CA GLU A 121 -3.80 -20.23 6.61
C GLU A 121 -4.31 -18.84 7.04
N TRP A 122 -5.54 -18.81 7.57
CA TRP A 122 -6.17 -17.55 7.99
C TRP A 122 -5.65 -17.05 9.34
N ALA A 123 -5.44 -15.74 9.44
CA ALA A 123 -5.06 -15.07 10.67
C ALA A 123 -5.97 -13.86 10.91
N THR A 124 -6.83 -13.92 11.94
CA THR A 124 -7.80 -12.85 12.21
C THR A 124 -7.14 -11.51 12.53
N VAL A 125 -6.01 -11.52 13.24
CA VAL A 125 -5.20 -10.34 13.53
C VAL A 125 -3.87 -10.49 12.81
N VAL A 126 -3.58 -9.68 11.81
CA VAL A 126 -2.36 -9.79 11.00
C VAL A 126 -1.20 -9.10 11.70
N LYS A 127 -1.38 -7.84 12.12
CA LYS A 127 -0.32 -7.02 12.73
C LYS A 127 -0.92 -5.93 13.60
N ASP A 128 -0.27 -5.63 14.71
CA ASP A 128 -0.51 -4.40 15.47
C ASP A 128 0.53 -3.35 15.03
N LEU A 129 0.05 -2.19 14.60
CA LEU A 129 0.87 -1.08 14.12
C LEU A 129 0.72 0.11 15.07
N PRO A 130 1.79 0.80 15.47
CA PRO A 130 1.68 2.06 16.18
C PRO A 130 0.79 3.04 15.41
N ARG A 131 -0.19 3.67 16.08
CA ARG A 131 -1.01 4.72 15.45
C ARG A 131 -0.15 5.94 15.10
N PHE A 132 0.87 6.20 15.91
CA PHE A 132 1.80 7.31 15.76
C PHE A 132 3.18 6.78 15.30
N VAL A 133 3.75 7.40 14.27
CA VAL A 133 4.99 6.91 13.60
C VAL A 133 6.14 7.90 13.63
N THR A 134 5.91 9.14 14.08
CA THR A 134 6.90 10.24 14.08
C THR A 134 6.49 11.29 15.10
N THR A 135 7.45 11.96 15.73
CA THR A 135 7.19 13.08 16.65
C THR A 135 7.56 14.44 16.02
N SER A 136 7.13 15.55 16.63
CA SER A 136 7.41 16.90 16.11
C SER A 136 8.90 17.28 16.11
N THR A 137 9.73 16.57 16.86
CA THR A 137 11.19 16.79 16.91
C THR A 137 11.95 15.97 15.87
N ASP A 138 11.29 15.01 15.22
CA ASP A 138 11.97 14.07 14.34
C ASP A 138 12.24 14.71 12.98
N LEU A 139 13.38 14.35 12.40
CA LEU A 139 13.64 14.60 10.98
C LEU A 139 12.88 13.57 10.16
N ILE A 140 11.97 14.04 9.31
CA ILE A 140 11.10 13.18 8.51
C ILE A 140 11.58 13.07 7.06
N GLY A 141 11.43 11.88 6.48
CA GLY A 141 11.66 11.59 5.07
C GLY A 141 10.58 10.66 4.52
N ILE A 142 10.30 10.73 3.21
CA ILE A 142 9.35 9.82 2.57
C ILE A 142 10.05 8.99 1.50
N HIS A 143 9.89 7.67 1.60
CA HIS A 143 10.41 6.73 0.63
C HIS A 143 9.27 5.93 0.03
N VAL A 144 9.19 5.93 -1.30
CA VAL A 144 8.19 5.18 -2.05
C VAL A 144 8.91 4.07 -2.78
N PHE A 145 8.43 2.84 -2.63
CA PHE A 145 8.92 1.69 -3.39
C PHE A 145 7.83 1.23 -4.32
N THR A 146 8.21 0.89 -5.55
CA THR A 146 7.27 0.48 -6.59
C THR A 146 7.72 -0.85 -7.18
N ASP A 147 6.73 -1.65 -7.56
CA ASP A 147 6.97 -2.96 -8.16
C ASP A 147 5.87 -3.27 -9.17
N ALA A 148 6.23 -4.00 -10.22
CA ALA A 148 5.30 -4.47 -11.22
C ALA A 148 5.63 -5.88 -11.70
N SER A 149 4.59 -6.64 -11.96
CA SER A 149 4.66 -7.95 -12.62
C SER A 149 3.56 -8.04 -13.68
N SER A 150 3.56 -9.13 -14.44
CA SER A 150 2.54 -9.41 -15.45
C SER A 150 1.10 -9.48 -14.90
N VAL A 151 0.94 -9.66 -13.58
CA VAL A 151 -0.37 -9.84 -12.93
C VAL A 151 -0.83 -8.61 -12.13
N ALA A 152 0.09 -7.80 -11.60
CA ALA A 152 -0.23 -6.66 -10.77
C ALA A 152 0.91 -5.66 -10.71
N TYR A 153 0.59 -4.41 -10.37
CA TYR A 153 1.57 -3.37 -10.04
C TYR A 153 1.18 -2.67 -8.75
N SER A 154 2.17 -2.22 -8.01
CA SER A 154 1.99 -1.74 -6.64
C SER A 154 2.98 -0.64 -6.26
N ALA A 155 2.64 0.06 -5.19
CA ALA A 155 3.50 1.00 -4.51
C ALA A 155 3.29 0.95 -3.00
N ALA A 156 4.36 1.10 -2.24
CA ALA A 156 4.37 1.22 -0.79
C ALA A 156 5.10 2.51 -0.39
N VAL A 157 4.49 3.28 0.51
CA VAL A 157 4.96 4.57 1.01
C VAL A 157 5.36 4.39 2.46
N TYR A 158 6.64 4.66 2.73
CA TYR A 158 7.23 4.59 4.05
C TYR A 158 7.60 5.99 4.53
N LEU A 159 7.34 6.23 5.82
CA LEU A 159 7.84 7.38 6.54
C LEU A 159 9.11 6.97 7.29
N VAL A 160 10.19 7.71 7.02
CA VAL A 160 11.41 7.70 7.80
C VAL A 160 11.23 8.74 8.90
N SER A 161 11.42 8.33 10.15
CA SER A 161 11.50 9.23 11.30
C SER A 161 12.86 9.05 11.95
N GLN A 162 13.64 10.11 12.02
CA GLN A 162 14.95 10.10 12.65
C GLN A 162 14.93 11.00 13.89
N ASP A 163 15.15 10.40 15.05
CA ASP A 163 15.42 11.11 16.29
C ASP A 163 16.95 11.11 16.58
N MET A 164 17.35 11.60 17.76
CA MET A 164 18.77 11.69 18.14
C MET A 164 19.46 10.33 18.33
N GLN A 165 18.72 9.24 18.48
CA GLN A 165 19.22 7.91 18.82
C GLN A 165 18.92 6.84 17.76
N GLU A 166 17.80 6.96 17.05
CA GLU A 166 17.27 5.90 16.19
C GLU A 166 16.65 6.48 14.91
N THR A 167 16.76 5.71 13.82
CA THR A 167 16.02 5.95 12.59
C THR A 167 15.01 4.83 12.41
N LYS A 168 13.73 5.19 12.33
CA LYS A 168 12.60 4.26 12.17
C LYS A 168 11.99 4.41 10.80
N LEU A 169 11.68 3.29 10.17
CA LEU A 169 10.96 3.25 8.92
C LEU A 169 9.62 2.56 9.17
N SER A 170 8.53 3.24 8.80
CA SER A 170 7.16 2.77 9.03
C SER A 170 6.36 2.82 7.74
N LEU A 171 5.73 1.71 7.37
CA LEU A 171 4.75 1.69 6.30
C LEU A 171 3.52 2.52 6.71
N ILE A 172 3.20 3.55 5.94
CA ILE A 172 2.06 4.44 6.25
C ILE A 172 0.95 4.38 5.20
N PHE A 173 1.28 3.94 3.98
CA PHE A 173 0.30 3.77 2.92
C PHE A 173 0.82 2.80 1.86
N ALA A 174 -0.06 2.00 1.26
CA ALA A 174 0.26 1.21 0.09
C ALA A 174 -0.93 1.13 -0.86
N LYS A 175 -0.64 0.78 -2.11
CA LYS A 175 -1.66 0.66 -3.15
C LYS A 175 -1.24 -0.39 -4.16
N SER A 176 -2.17 -1.23 -4.57
CA SER A 176 -1.98 -2.15 -5.70
C SER A 176 -3.14 -2.09 -6.68
N ARG A 177 -2.84 -2.45 -7.93
CA ARG A 177 -3.81 -2.63 -9.00
C ARG A 177 -3.47 -3.90 -9.77
N ILE A 178 -4.50 -4.64 -10.17
CA ILE A 178 -4.33 -5.81 -11.02
C ILE A 178 -4.08 -5.35 -12.45
N ALA A 179 -3.17 -6.04 -13.15
CA ALA A 179 -2.86 -5.77 -14.54
C ALA A 179 -4.13 -5.91 -15.41
N PRO A 180 -4.30 -5.08 -16.46
CA PRO A 180 -5.46 -5.16 -17.33
C PRO A 180 -5.60 -6.53 -18.00
N ILE A 181 -6.84 -7.02 -18.15
CA ILE A 181 -7.11 -8.31 -18.82
C ILE A 181 -6.67 -8.27 -20.29
N LYS A 182 -6.79 -7.11 -20.95
CA LYS A 182 -6.36 -6.90 -22.34
C LYS A 182 -4.84 -7.01 -22.54
N GLY A 183 -4.06 -7.18 -21.47
CA GLY A 183 -2.61 -7.22 -21.52
C GLY A 183 -1.98 -5.83 -21.54
N MET A 184 -0.75 -5.77 -21.06
CA MET A 184 0.12 -4.60 -21.10
C MET A 184 1.56 -5.08 -20.95
N THR A 185 2.50 -4.44 -21.64
CA THR A 185 3.93 -4.81 -21.53
C THR A 185 4.45 -4.52 -20.12
N ILE A 186 5.45 -5.27 -19.68
CA ILE A 186 6.08 -5.10 -18.36
C ILE A 186 6.59 -3.66 -18.16
N PRO A 187 7.32 -3.03 -19.10
CA PRO A 187 7.75 -1.64 -18.95
C PRO A 187 6.60 -0.65 -18.72
N ARG A 188 5.45 -0.84 -19.39
CA ARG A 188 4.27 -0.01 -19.16
C ARG A 188 3.64 -0.26 -17.79
N LEU A 189 3.66 -1.49 -17.29
CA LEU A 189 3.21 -1.83 -15.93
C LEU A 189 4.13 -1.22 -14.86
N GLU A 190 5.45 -1.25 -15.08
CA GLU A 190 6.44 -0.61 -14.22
C GLU A 190 6.26 0.91 -14.17
N LEU A 191 6.07 1.57 -15.33
CA LEU A 191 5.73 3.00 -15.37
C LEU A 191 4.43 3.31 -14.62
N MET A 192 3.43 2.42 -14.73
CA MET A 192 2.19 2.56 -13.99
C MET A 192 2.37 2.36 -12.48
N ALA A 193 3.30 1.51 -12.04
CA ALA A 193 3.70 1.36 -10.64
C ALA A 193 4.28 2.68 -10.11
N ILE A 194 5.22 3.28 -10.83
CA ILE A 194 5.80 4.59 -10.50
C ILE A 194 4.72 5.67 -10.43
N LEU A 195 3.78 5.68 -11.38
CA LEU A 195 2.69 6.66 -11.39
C LEU A 195 1.79 6.52 -10.15
N ILE A 196 1.37 5.31 -9.78
CA ILE A 196 0.53 5.14 -8.59
C ILE A 196 1.31 5.43 -7.30
N GLY A 197 2.62 5.15 -7.26
CA GLY A 197 3.49 5.51 -6.15
C GLY A 197 3.63 7.01 -5.99
N THR A 198 3.79 7.72 -7.11
CA THR A 198 3.84 9.19 -7.15
C THR A 198 2.56 9.80 -6.58
N ARG A 199 1.40 9.34 -7.07
CA ARG A 199 0.08 9.78 -6.58
C ARG A 199 -0.15 9.41 -5.11
N ALA A 200 0.29 8.24 -4.68
CA ALA A 200 0.16 7.77 -3.29
C ALA A 200 0.96 8.67 -2.33
N ALA A 201 2.21 9.00 -2.67
CA ALA A 201 3.00 9.91 -1.87
C ALA A 201 2.42 11.33 -1.85
N GLN A 202 1.95 11.85 -2.99
CA GLN A 202 1.26 13.15 -3.04
C GLN A 202 0.02 13.18 -2.14
N PHE A 203 -0.78 12.12 -2.16
CA PHE A 203 -1.93 11.98 -1.26
C PHE A 203 -1.48 12.01 0.20
N VAL A 204 -0.50 11.19 0.57
CA VAL A 204 0.03 11.10 1.93
C VAL A 204 0.55 12.44 2.44
N ILE A 205 1.44 13.11 1.69
CA ILE A 205 2.03 14.39 2.14
C ILE A 205 0.96 15.48 2.27
N THR A 206 -0.07 15.45 1.42
CA THR A 206 -1.18 16.40 1.51
C THR A 206 -2.04 16.13 2.75
N GLN A 207 -2.36 14.85 3.03
CA GLN A 207 -3.21 14.49 4.17
C GLN A 207 -2.51 14.63 5.52
N LEU A 208 -1.18 14.49 5.54
CA LEU A 208 -0.36 14.66 6.75
C LEU A 208 0.23 16.06 6.91
N ASP A 209 -0.10 16.99 5.99
CA ASP A 209 0.42 18.36 5.95
C ASP A 209 1.96 18.42 6.03
N ILE A 210 2.63 17.47 5.34
CA ILE A 210 4.07 17.36 5.30
C ILE A 210 4.63 18.33 4.26
N VAL A 211 5.37 19.33 4.72
CA VAL A 211 5.97 20.38 3.89
C VAL A 211 7.49 20.29 3.86
N ASN A 212 8.10 20.65 2.71
CA ASN A 212 9.55 20.72 2.52
C ASN A 212 10.34 19.43 2.81
N THR A 213 9.68 18.28 2.79
CA THR A 213 10.32 16.97 2.99
C THR A 213 10.84 16.40 1.68
N ARG A 214 12.03 15.81 1.74
CA ARG A 214 12.61 15.07 0.61
C ARG A 214 11.83 13.77 0.39
N ILE A 215 11.40 13.56 -0.85
CA ILE A 215 10.64 12.37 -1.26
C ILE A 215 11.46 11.62 -2.30
N ILE A 216 11.74 10.35 -2.03
CA ILE A 216 12.51 9.49 -2.92
C ILE A 216 11.64 8.32 -3.36
N LEU A 217 11.51 8.13 -4.67
CA LEU A 217 10.81 6.99 -5.26
C LEU A 217 11.84 6.03 -5.86
N TRP A 218 11.75 4.77 -5.43
CA TRP A 218 12.58 3.65 -5.81
C TRP A 218 11.81 2.74 -6.78
N SER A 219 12.47 2.38 -7.87
CA SER A 219 11.97 1.40 -8.84
C SER A 219 13.13 0.58 -9.37
N ASP A 220 12.90 -0.70 -9.61
CA ASP A 220 13.83 -1.62 -10.27
C ASP A 220 13.68 -1.64 -11.79
N SER A 221 12.79 -0.82 -12.34
CA SER A 221 12.62 -0.67 -13.78
C SER A 221 13.56 0.38 -14.36
N LYS A 222 14.63 -0.08 -15.00
CA LYS A 222 15.52 0.80 -15.77
C LYS A 222 14.78 1.48 -16.93
N CYS A 223 13.90 0.76 -17.62
CA CYS A 223 13.14 1.29 -18.75
C CYS A 223 12.17 2.41 -18.31
N ALA A 224 11.40 2.22 -17.24
CA ALA A 224 10.48 3.25 -16.77
C ALA A 224 11.23 4.48 -16.22
N LEU A 225 12.35 4.28 -15.52
CA LEU A 225 13.23 5.37 -15.09
C LEU A 225 13.84 6.12 -16.28
N TYR A 226 14.15 5.43 -17.38
CA TYR A 226 14.58 6.05 -18.64
C TYR A 226 13.59 7.10 -19.10
N TRP A 227 12.35 6.65 -19.29
CA TRP A 227 11.29 7.48 -19.84
C TRP A 227 11.04 8.70 -18.97
N ILE A 228 11.18 8.55 -17.64
CA ILE A 228 11.04 9.67 -16.70
C ILE A 228 12.19 10.67 -16.82
N LYS A 229 13.43 10.23 -17.06
CA LYS A 229 14.60 11.12 -17.21
C LYS A 229 14.77 11.69 -18.62
N ASN A 230 14.26 11.01 -19.65
CA ASN A 230 14.47 11.37 -21.04
C ASN A 230 13.54 12.52 -21.49
N HIS A 231 14.09 13.73 -21.57
CA HIS A 231 13.36 14.93 -22.01
C HIS A 231 13.43 15.20 -23.52
N SER A 232 14.24 14.44 -24.27
CA SER A 232 14.57 14.73 -25.67
C SER A 232 13.77 13.91 -26.69
N ASN A 233 13.28 12.71 -26.33
CA ASN A 233 12.64 11.81 -27.29
C ASN A 233 11.12 11.91 -27.30
N LEU A 234 10.53 11.73 -28.50
CA LEU A 234 9.11 11.52 -28.67
C LEU A 234 8.73 10.14 -28.12
N LEU A 235 8.17 10.12 -26.92
CA LEU A 235 7.66 8.90 -26.29
C LEU A 235 6.26 8.56 -26.86
N PRO A 236 5.86 7.28 -26.90
CA PRO A 236 4.49 6.92 -27.25
C PRO A 236 3.49 7.65 -26.34
N ARG A 237 2.37 8.14 -26.90
CA ARG A 237 1.39 8.99 -26.19
C ARG A 237 0.95 8.44 -24.82
N PHE A 238 0.81 7.12 -24.70
CA PHE A 238 0.50 6.47 -23.42
C PHE A 238 1.59 6.75 -22.37
N VAL A 239 2.85 6.52 -22.73
CA VAL A 239 4.03 6.72 -21.88
C VAL A 239 4.21 8.21 -21.58
N GLN A 240 4.16 9.05 -22.61
CA GLN A 240 4.38 10.49 -22.50
C GLN A 240 3.44 11.15 -21.49
N ASN A 241 2.12 10.92 -21.61
CA ASN A 241 1.14 11.53 -20.70
C ASN A 241 1.39 11.18 -19.22
N ARG A 242 1.90 9.97 -18.94
CA ARG A 242 2.13 9.47 -17.58
C ARG A 242 3.45 10.00 -17.03
N VAL A 243 4.48 10.03 -17.86
CA VAL A 243 5.77 10.66 -17.55
C VAL A 243 5.59 12.15 -17.25
N GLU A 244 4.82 12.88 -18.06
CA GLU A 244 4.53 14.29 -17.83
C GLU A 244 3.82 14.53 -16.49
N GLU A 245 2.93 13.62 -16.08
CA GLU A 245 2.31 13.70 -14.76
C GLU A 245 3.31 13.45 -13.63
N ILE A 246 4.16 12.42 -13.75
CA ILE A 246 5.21 12.09 -12.78
C ILE A 246 6.17 13.27 -12.61
N ARG A 247 6.58 13.90 -13.72
CA ARG A 247 7.51 15.04 -13.77
C ARG A 247 6.96 16.33 -13.15
N LYS A 248 5.65 16.45 -12.92
CA LYS A 248 5.10 17.60 -12.19
C LYS A 248 5.53 17.60 -10.72
N THR A 249 5.99 16.45 -10.21
CA THR A 249 6.51 16.33 -8.85
C THR A 249 7.99 16.69 -8.79
N LYS A 250 8.44 17.12 -7.61
CA LYS A 250 9.86 17.36 -7.31
C LYS A 250 10.52 16.13 -6.66
N PHE A 251 10.00 14.94 -6.93
CA PHE A 251 10.49 13.72 -6.31
C PHE A 251 11.83 13.32 -6.92
N ILE A 252 12.65 12.63 -6.13
CA ILE A 252 13.90 12.06 -6.60
C ILE A 252 13.62 10.62 -6.99
N PHE A 253 13.87 10.27 -8.25
CA PHE A 253 13.69 8.91 -8.76
C PHE A 253 15.02 8.18 -8.74
N ARG A 254 15.09 7.05 -8.04
CA ARG A 254 16.30 6.21 -7.92
C ARG A 254 16.04 4.78 -8.36
N TYR A 255 17.08 4.18 -8.92
CA TYR A 255 17.10 2.76 -9.21
C TYR A 255 17.37 1.95 -7.94
N ILE A 256 16.75 0.78 -7.84
CA ILE A 256 17.08 -0.25 -6.84
C ILE A 256 17.17 -1.60 -7.56
N PRO A 257 18.14 -2.47 -7.24
CA PRO A 257 18.14 -3.84 -7.75
C PRO A 257 16.87 -4.59 -7.33
N SER A 258 16.31 -5.42 -8.22
CA SER A 258 15.09 -6.19 -7.92
C SER A 258 15.25 -7.10 -6.69
N GLU A 259 16.45 -7.60 -6.43
CA GLU A 259 16.79 -8.43 -5.26
C GLU A 259 16.65 -7.67 -3.92
N ASP A 260 16.83 -6.35 -3.95
CA ASP A 260 16.68 -5.47 -2.79
C ASP A 260 15.27 -4.87 -2.68
N ASN A 261 14.40 -5.10 -3.66
CA ASN A 261 13.04 -4.58 -3.70
C ASN A 261 12.05 -5.49 -2.97
N HIS A 262 11.98 -5.31 -1.65
CA HIS A 262 11.10 -6.10 -0.76
C HIS A 262 9.60 -5.78 -0.88
N VAL A 263 9.21 -4.93 -1.85
CA VAL A 263 7.82 -4.60 -2.16
C VAL A 263 7.25 -5.49 -3.27
N ASP A 264 8.07 -6.37 -3.85
CA ASP A 264 7.62 -7.45 -4.76
C ASP A 264 6.48 -8.32 -4.17
N VAL A 265 6.44 -8.49 -2.85
CA VAL A 265 5.36 -9.18 -2.15
C VAL A 265 3.99 -8.55 -2.38
N ALA A 266 3.91 -7.26 -2.73
CA ALA A 266 2.66 -6.58 -3.05
C ALA A 266 2.10 -6.92 -4.43
N THR A 267 2.90 -7.53 -5.32
CA THR A 267 2.44 -8.06 -6.61
C THR A 267 2.41 -9.58 -6.65
N ARG A 268 3.36 -10.27 -5.98
CA ARG A 268 3.43 -11.74 -5.85
C ARG A 268 2.40 -12.29 -4.87
N GLY A 269 2.25 -11.60 -3.74
CA GLY A 269 1.33 -11.90 -2.67
C GLY A 269 1.86 -12.86 -1.60
N LEU A 270 1.30 -12.76 -0.40
CA LEU A 270 1.62 -13.58 0.77
C LEU A 270 0.34 -14.12 1.40
N ASN A 271 0.45 -15.21 2.18
CA ASN A 271 -0.63 -15.60 3.08
C ASN A 271 -0.61 -14.74 4.37
N PRO A 272 -1.71 -14.72 5.15
CA PRO A 272 -1.79 -13.93 6.38
C PRO A 272 -0.68 -14.18 7.41
N ASN A 273 -0.29 -15.44 7.63
CA ASN A 273 0.77 -15.78 8.58
C ASN A 273 2.15 -15.34 8.10
N GLN A 274 2.42 -15.47 6.80
CA GLN A 274 3.64 -14.99 6.17
C GLN A 274 3.74 -13.47 6.27
N LEU A 275 2.67 -12.73 5.95
CA LEU A 275 2.70 -11.27 6.02
C LEU A 275 2.95 -10.77 7.46
N ARG A 276 2.38 -11.46 8.46
CA ARG A 276 2.57 -11.12 9.88
C ARG A 276 4.06 -11.11 10.26
N SER A 277 4.85 -12.09 9.80
CA SER A 277 6.27 -12.24 10.12
C SER A 277 7.21 -11.56 9.13
N PHE A 278 6.71 -11.09 7.97
CA PHE A 278 7.52 -10.44 6.94
C PHE A 278 7.85 -8.97 7.30
N THR A 279 8.83 -8.79 8.17
CA THR A 279 9.34 -7.48 8.64
C THR A 279 9.62 -6.47 7.52
N PRO A 280 10.23 -6.83 6.37
CA PRO A 280 10.55 -5.86 5.33
C PRO A 280 9.35 -5.11 4.74
N TRP A 281 8.14 -5.70 4.76
CA TRP A 281 6.92 -5.00 4.33
C TRP A 281 6.51 -3.90 5.31
N TRP A 282 6.71 -4.12 6.61
CA TRP A 282 6.26 -3.19 7.65
C TRP A 282 7.28 -2.09 7.92
N HIS A 283 8.57 -2.42 7.82
CA HIS A 283 9.69 -1.57 8.21
C HIS A 283 10.63 -1.24 7.05
N GLY A 284 10.28 -1.60 5.82
CA GLY A 284 11.09 -1.38 4.63
C GLY A 284 12.48 -2.05 4.69
N PRO A 285 13.36 -1.71 3.75
CA PRO A 285 14.71 -2.28 3.69
C PRO A 285 15.63 -1.76 4.80
N SER A 286 16.39 -2.66 5.41
CA SER A 286 17.27 -2.34 6.56
C SER A 286 18.42 -1.40 6.22
N TRP A 287 18.86 -1.36 4.96
CA TRP A 287 19.93 -0.45 4.52
C TRP A 287 19.49 1.02 4.52
N LEU A 288 18.19 1.30 4.44
CA LEU A 288 17.67 2.67 4.40
C LEU A 288 17.91 3.41 5.72
N VAL A 289 17.80 2.66 6.83
CA VAL A 289 18.08 3.10 8.20
C VAL A 289 19.56 3.47 8.41
N LYS A 290 20.47 2.93 7.59
CA LYS A 290 21.92 3.17 7.70
C LYS A 290 22.41 4.44 6.98
N GLY A 291 21.50 5.30 6.54
CA GLY A 291 21.78 6.57 5.86
C GLY A 291 22.19 6.44 4.39
N GLU A 292 22.30 7.59 3.70
CA GLU A 292 22.44 7.63 2.23
C GLU A 292 23.67 6.92 1.67
N ILE A 293 24.75 6.83 2.45
CA ILE A 293 25.99 6.15 2.05
C ILE A 293 25.75 4.65 1.83
N SER A 294 24.84 4.07 2.61
CA SER A 294 24.49 2.65 2.54
C SER A 294 23.41 2.35 1.50
N TRP A 295 22.84 3.39 0.88
CA TRP A 295 21.83 3.19 -0.15
C TRP A 295 22.47 2.66 -1.43
N PRO A 296 21.71 1.95 -2.29
CA PRO A 296 22.21 1.54 -3.59
C PRO A 296 22.71 2.75 -4.40
N GLN A 297 24.03 2.84 -4.63
CA GLN A 297 24.70 3.92 -5.38
C GLN A 297 24.71 3.65 -6.88
N TRP A 298 23.59 3.20 -7.44
CA TRP A 298 23.55 2.83 -8.84
C TRP A 298 23.29 4.08 -9.69
N GLU A 299 24.31 4.49 -10.41
CA GLU A 299 24.15 5.40 -11.54
C GLU A 299 23.42 4.67 -12.65
N TYR A 300 22.42 5.35 -13.15
CA TYR A 300 21.57 4.87 -14.21
C TYR A 300 22.29 5.10 -15.54
N GLU A 301 23.05 4.11 -16.00
CA GLU A 301 23.51 4.03 -17.39
C GLU A 301 22.49 3.19 -18.16
N PHE A 302 21.81 3.82 -19.12
CA PHE A 302 20.87 3.15 -20.01
C PHE A 302 21.21 3.57 -21.43
N ASP A 303 21.51 2.57 -22.26
CA ASP A 303 21.73 2.76 -23.68
C ASP A 303 20.37 2.63 -24.40
N ASN A 304 20.17 3.34 -25.51
CA ASN A 304 18.96 3.20 -26.32
C ASN A 304 18.76 1.76 -26.83
N SER A 305 19.81 0.92 -26.85
CA SER A 305 19.71 -0.51 -27.13
C SER A 305 19.00 -1.32 -26.04
N ASP A 306 18.82 -0.77 -24.84
CA ASP A 306 18.14 -1.42 -23.72
C ASP A 306 16.61 -1.24 -23.77
N GLU A 307 16.07 -0.48 -24.75
CA GLU A 307 14.63 -0.41 -24.97
C GLU A 307 14.12 -1.72 -25.58
N PRO A 308 13.14 -2.40 -24.94
CA PRO A 308 12.57 -3.62 -25.51
C PRO A 308 11.86 -3.31 -26.84
N GLU A 309 12.19 -4.08 -27.89
CA GLU A 309 11.68 -3.92 -29.26
C GLU A 309 10.13 -3.93 -29.35
N GLU A 310 9.44 -4.45 -28.33
CA GLU A 310 7.97 -4.56 -28.27
C GLU A 310 7.22 -3.25 -27.98
N ILE A 311 7.89 -2.08 -27.87
CA ILE A 311 7.19 -0.80 -27.66
C ILE A 311 6.52 -0.31 -28.97
N THR A 312 6.96 -0.82 -30.12
CA THR A 312 6.40 -0.56 -31.45
C THR A 312 5.32 -1.57 -31.85
N ILE A 313 4.21 -1.63 -31.09
CA ILE A 313 2.94 -2.01 -31.70
C ILE A 313 1.99 -0.82 -31.53
N SER A 314 2.02 0.00 -32.58
CA SER A 314 0.92 0.87 -32.96
C SER A 314 -0.30 0.02 -33.30
N GLU A 315 -1.21 -0.21 -32.35
CA GLU A 315 -2.60 -0.45 -32.72
C GLU A 315 -3.23 0.90 -32.99
N VAL A 316 -2.99 1.40 -34.20
CA VAL A 316 -3.94 2.25 -34.91
C VAL A 316 -5.09 1.34 -35.31
N SER A 317 -6.22 1.46 -34.62
CA SER A 317 -7.56 1.19 -35.15
C SER A 317 -8.59 1.84 -34.25
#